data_AF-A0A963W301-F1
#
_entry.id   AF-A0A963W301-F1
#
_cell.length_a   1.000
_cell.length_b   1.000
_cell.length_c   1.000
_cell.angle_alpha   90.00
_cell.angle_beta   90.00
_cell.angle_gamma   90.00
#
_symmetry.space_group_name_H-M   'P 1'
#
loop_
_entity.id
_entity.type
_entity.pdbx_description
1 polymer ?
#
loop_
_entity_poly.entity_id
_entity_poly.type
_entity_poly.pdbx_seq_one_letter_code
_entity_poly.pdbx_strand_id
1 'polypeptide(L)'
;MSDPAALRLKRRYAAERRFKVLGMAAVLFSGLVLAFLLFSMTANAIGGFKRAELRFELDLTSGVLTVDPAQLRGPDAQDALKGAGLPDVVAFAAARELGDAGAAEVEDGAWREVAARIVRDPVLLAGKFTVSLPASDDLAAALRGDAHKELQPLASRLADEGKLASAFDWGFLSRGDATGPQDVGI
;
A
#
# COMPACT_ATOMS: atom_id res chain seq x y z
N MET A 1 -17.08 42.40 -62.21
CA MET A 1 -18.45 41.91 -61.95
C MET A 1 -18.31 40.59 -61.21
N SER A 2 -18.50 40.58 -59.89
CA SER A 2 -18.29 39.38 -59.07
C SER A 2 -19.50 38.46 -59.18
N ASP A 3 -19.32 37.25 -59.69
CA ASP A 3 -20.39 36.29 -59.94
C ASP A 3 -21.04 35.83 -58.61
N PRO A 4 -22.35 36.06 -58.38
CA PRO A 4 -23.05 35.66 -57.15
C PRO A 4 -23.01 34.14 -56.89
N ALA A 5 -22.80 33.31 -57.91
CA ALA A 5 -22.61 31.87 -57.76
C ALA A 5 -21.28 31.52 -57.05
N ALA A 6 -20.20 32.25 -57.36
CA ALA A 6 -18.89 32.04 -56.74
C ALA A 6 -18.88 32.39 -55.24
N LEU A 7 -19.65 33.40 -54.83
CA LEU A 7 -19.81 33.80 -53.42
C LEU A 7 -20.56 32.74 -52.59
N ARG A 8 -21.60 32.11 -53.15
CA ARG A 8 -22.33 31.00 -52.51
C ARG A 8 -21.45 29.75 -52.34
N LEU A 9 -20.65 29.43 -53.35
CA LEU A 9 -19.75 28.29 -53.32
C LEU A 9 -18.67 28.46 -52.23
N LYS A 10 -18.05 29.65 -52.14
CA LYS A 10 -17.10 29.99 -51.07
C LYS A 10 -17.71 29.89 -49.66
N ARG A 11 -18.97 30.32 -49.48
CA ARG A 11 -19.68 30.19 -48.20
C ARG A 11 -19.87 28.74 -47.77
N ARG A 12 -20.20 27.83 -48.70
CA ARG A 12 -20.39 26.41 -48.40
C ARG A 12 -19.08 25.74 -47.99
N TYR A 13 -17.99 26.00 -48.73
CA TYR A 13 -16.66 25.50 -48.38
C TYR A 13 -16.16 26.03 -47.02
N ALA A 14 -16.47 27.29 -46.69
CA ALA A 14 -16.13 27.85 -45.37
C ALA A 14 -16.92 27.18 -44.22
N ALA A 15 -18.21 26.89 -44.44
CA ALA A 15 -19.03 26.16 -43.46
C ALA A 15 -18.55 24.71 -43.28
N GLU A 16 -18.22 24.03 -44.37
CA GLU A 16 -17.69 22.66 -44.35
C GLU A 16 -16.34 22.57 -43.62
N ARG A 17 -15.44 23.54 -43.85
CA ARG A 17 -14.16 23.60 -43.14
C ARG A 17 -14.34 23.80 -41.63
N ARG A 18 -15.27 24.66 -41.23
CA ARG A 18 -15.58 24.88 -39.79
C ARG A 18 -16.18 23.63 -39.16
N PHE A 19 -17.10 22.95 -39.83
CA PHE A 19 -17.68 21.70 -39.35
C PHE A 19 -16.63 20.60 -39.17
N LYS A 20 -15.73 20.43 -40.15
CA LYS A 20 -14.61 19.46 -40.07
C LYS A 20 -13.64 19.79 -38.93
N VAL A 21 -13.28 21.06 -38.75
CA VAL A 21 -12.39 21.49 -37.65
C VAL A 21 -13.06 21.28 -36.29
N LEU A 22 -14.34 21.65 -36.14
CA LEU A 22 -15.08 21.46 -34.89
C LEU A 22 -15.27 19.97 -34.56
N GLY A 23 -15.56 19.13 -35.56
CA GLY A 23 -15.67 17.69 -35.39
C GLY A 23 -14.34 17.05 -34.98
N MET A 24 -13.24 17.40 -35.65
CA MET A 24 -11.90 16.94 -35.28
C MET A 24 -11.50 17.41 -33.88
N ALA A 25 -11.78 18.67 -33.54
CA ALA A 25 -11.52 19.21 -32.21
C ALA A 25 -12.32 18.46 -31.14
N ALA A 26 -13.59 18.11 -31.40
CA ALA A 26 -14.41 17.35 -30.47
C ALA A 26 -13.84 15.93 -30.22
N VAL A 27 -13.40 15.24 -31.27
CA VAL A 27 -12.78 13.91 -31.15
C VAL A 27 -11.45 13.98 -30.39
N LEU A 28 -10.58 14.94 -30.73
CA LEU A 28 -9.31 15.14 -30.03
C LEU A 28 -9.54 15.51 -28.55
N PHE A 29 -10.50 16.38 -28.28
CA PHE A 29 -10.86 16.76 -26.91
C PHE A 29 -11.38 15.55 -26.11
N SER A 30 -12.26 14.73 -26.70
CA SER A 30 -12.71 13.49 -26.07
C SER A 30 -11.55 12.52 -25.79
N GLY A 31 -10.62 12.36 -26.73
CA GLY A 31 -9.42 11.54 -26.53
C GLY A 31 -8.50 12.06 -25.43
N LEU A 32 -8.33 13.38 -25.32
CA LEU A 32 -7.57 14.03 -24.24
C LEU A 32 -8.22 13.84 -22.88
N VAL A 33 -9.54 13.99 -22.78
CA VAL A 33 -10.28 13.75 -21.54
C VAL A 33 -10.15 12.29 -21.13
N LEU A 34 -10.30 11.35 -22.07
CA LEU A 34 -10.11 9.93 -21.79
C LEU A 34 -8.70 9.62 -21.29
N ALA A 35 -7.66 10.12 -21.98
CA ALA A 35 -6.27 9.93 -21.56
C ALA A 35 -6.01 10.55 -20.18
N PHE A 36 -6.56 11.73 -19.91
CA PHE A 36 -6.47 12.39 -18.60
C PHE A 36 -7.14 11.56 -17.50
N LEU A 37 -8.34 11.05 -17.74
CA LEU A 37 -9.06 10.20 -16.79
C LEU A 37 -8.30 8.90 -16.52
N LEU A 38 -7.80 8.24 -17.57
CA LEU A 38 -7.01 7.02 -17.44
C LEU A 38 -5.74 7.29 -16.63
N PHE A 39 -5.00 8.35 -16.97
CA PHE A 39 -3.80 8.75 -16.24
C PHE A 39 -4.09 9.04 -14.76
N SER A 40 -5.14 9.81 -14.47
CA SER A 40 -5.55 10.13 -13.09
C SER A 40 -5.90 8.86 -12.31
N MET A 41 -6.72 7.98 -12.89
CA MET A 41 -7.09 6.72 -12.26
C MET A 41 -5.87 5.81 -12.02
N THR A 42 -4.98 5.67 -13.00
CA THR A 42 -3.76 4.87 -12.85
C THR A 42 -2.78 5.47 -11.84
N ALA A 43 -2.60 6.80 -11.83
CA ALA A 43 -1.72 7.47 -10.88
C ALA A 43 -2.21 7.30 -9.43
N ASN A 44 -3.52 7.41 -9.22
CA ASN A 44 -4.13 7.16 -7.91
C ASN A 44 -4.03 5.68 -7.51
N ALA A 45 -4.13 4.75 -8.46
CA ALA A 45 -3.97 3.32 -8.19
C ALA A 45 -2.54 2.97 -7.70
N ILE A 46 -1.49 3.65 -8.18
CA ILE A 46 -0.11 3.44 -7.71
C ILE A 46 0.03 3.74 -6.20
N GLY A 47 -0.79 4.65 -5.66
CA GLY A 47 -0.84 4.96 -4.24
C GLY A 47 -1.26 3.77 -3.38
N GLY A 48 -2.20 2.94 -3.85
CA GLY A 48 -2.68 1.75 -3.14
C GLY A 48 -1.64 0.64 -2.99
N PHE A 49 -0.55 0.69 -3.78
CA PHE A 49 0.59 -0.22 -3.63
C PHE A 49 1.66 0.32 -2.65
N LYS A 50 1.44 1.48 -2.02
CA LYS A 50 2.37 2.02 -1.04
C LYS A 50 1.79 1.85 0.35
N ARG A 51 2.51 1.15 1.21
CA ARG A 51 2.13 0.91 2.59
C ARG A 51 3.16 1.49 3.55
N ALA A 52 2.72 2.02 4.69
CA ALA A 52 3.64 2.39 5.76
C ALA A 52 4.06 1.12 6.52
N GLU A 53 5.36 0.88 6.60
CA GLU A 53 5.93 -0.29 7.28
C GLU A 53 6.89 0.15 8.38
N LEU A 54 6.73 -0.49 9.54
CA LEU A 54 7.60 -0.45 10.70
C LEU A 54 8.62 -1.60 10.64
N ARG A 55 9.89 -1.25 10.78
CA ARG A 55 11.03 -2.15 10.68
C ARG A 55 11.69 -2.30 12.04
N PHE A 56 11.82 -3.54 12.46
CA PHE A 56 12.49 -3.88 13.71
C PHE A 56 13.03 -5.30 13.67
N GLU A 57 13.95 -5.60 14.59
CA GLU A 57 14.50 -6.94 14.75
C GLU A 57 13.58 -7.80 15.60
N LEU A 58 13.20 -8.97 15.08
CA LEU A 58 12.46 -9.98 15.80
C LEU A 58 13.42 -11.08 16.25
N ASP A 59 13.48 -11.30 17.56
CA ASP A 59 14.32 -12.32 18.19
C ASP A 59 13.46 -13.47 18.72
N LEU A 60 13.54 -14.63 18.06
CA LEU A 60 12.81 -15.83 18.45
C LEU A 60 13.69 -16.84 19.22
N THR A 61 14.96 -16.51 19.45
CA THR A 61 15.93 -17.41 20.09
C THR A 61 15.65 -17.68 21.57
N SER A 62 14.80 -16.86 22.19
CA SER A 62 14.42 -16.95 23.61
C SER A 62 13.60 -18.19 23.96
N GLY A 63 13.17 -18.99 22.97
CA GLY A 63 12.41 -20.21 23.19
C GLY A 63 10.97 -19.95 23.68
N VAL A 64 10.48 -18.72 23.52
CA VAL A 64 9.12 -18.32 23.95
C VAL A 64 8.05 -19.00 23.10
N LEU A 65 8.35 -19.32 21.84
CA LEU A 65 7.46 -20.06 20.94
C LEU A 65 7.74 -21.56 21.00
N THR A 66 6.97 -22.28 21.81
CA THR A 66 6.93 -23.75 21.76
C THR A 66 5.91 -24.20 20.71
N VAL A 67 6.38 -24.39 19.47
CA VAL A 67 5.58 -24.98 18.38
C VAL A 67 6.31 -26.18 17.81
N ASP A 68 5.60 -27.30 17.64
CA ASP A 68 6.14 -28.48 16.98
C ASP A 68 6.29 -28.20 15.47
N PRO A 69 7.47 -28.39 14.85
CA PRO A 69 7.66 -28.26 13.42
C PRO A 69 6.68 -29.10 12.56
N ALA A 70 6.11 -30.17 13.10
CA ALA A 70 5.07 -30.95 12.43
C ALA A 70 3.74 -30.17 12.28
N GLN A 71 3.39 -29.33 13.26
CA GLN A 71 2.17 -28.49 13.21
C GLN A 71 2.29 -27.35 12.18
N LEU A 72 3.52 -26.94 11.85
CA LEU A 72 3.78 -25.90 10.86
C LEU A 72 3.57 -26.37 9.40
N ARG A 73 3.35 -27.67 9.19
CA ARG A 73 3.13 -28.27 7.85
C ARG A 73 1.65 -28.42 7.50
N GLY A 74 0.75 -28.18 8.45
CA GLY A 74 -0.69 -28.33 8.29
C GLY A 74 -1.40 -27.02 7.89
N PRO A 75 -2.69 -27.09 7.51
CA PRO A 75 -3.51 -25.91 7.23
C PRO A 75 -3.65 -24.98 8.45
N ASP A 76 -3.55 -25.52 9.66
CA ASP A 76 -3.74 -24.79 10.93
C ASP A 76 -2.43 -24.20 11.48
N ALA A 77 -1.36 -24.14 10.68
CA ALA A 77 -0.04 -23.71 11.13
C ALA A 77 -0.02 -22.28 11.71
N GLN A 78 -0.80 -21.37 11.11
CA GLN A 78 -0.92 -19.99 11.61
C GLN A 78 -1.67 -19.92 12.94
N ASP A 79 -2.71 -20.73 13.12
CA ASP A 79 -3.45 -20.81 14.38
C ASP A 79 -2.61 -21.42 15.50
N ALA A 80 -1.77 -22.40 15.18
CA ALA A 80 -0.78 -22.95 16.12
C ALA A 80 0.22 -21.87 16.57
N LEU A 81 0.73 -21.06 15.63
CA LEU A 81 1.64 -19.94 15.96
C LEU A 81 0.94 -18.85 16.78
N LYS A 82 -0.33 -18.56 16.48
CA LYS A 82 -1.16 -17.64 17.28
C LYS A 82 -1.30 -18.14 18.71
N GLY A 83 -1.70 -19.40 18.88
CA GLY A 83 -1.88 -20.04 20.18
C GLY A 83 -0.59 -20.17 20.98
N ALA A 84 0.56 -20.23 20.31
CA ALA A 84 1.87 -20.23 20.95
C ALA A 84 2.36 -18.85 21.41
N GLY A 85 1.60 -17.77 21.16
CA GLY A 85 1.94 -16.42 21.62
C GLY A 85 2.77 -15.60 20.63
N LEU A 86 2.79 -15.96 19.34
CA LEU A 86 3.48 -15.16 18.31
C LEU A 86 3.03 -13.68 18.29
N PRO A 87 1.74 -13.34 18.44
CA PRO A 87 1.31 -11.94 18.53
C PRO A 87 2.00 -11.18 19.67
N ASP A 88 2.12 -11.80 20.85
CA ASP A 88 2.74 -11.18 22.03
C ASP A 88 4.25 -10.98 21.84
N VAL A 89 4.92 -11.94 21.20
CA VAL A 89 6.36 -11.83 20.88
C VAL A 89 6.62 -10.69 19.90
N VAL A 90 5.78 -10.54 18.88
CA VAL A 90 5.86 -9.42 17.92
C VAL A 90 5.63 -8.09 18.63
N ALA A 91 4.59 -7.99 19.47
CA ALA A 91 4.30 -6.78 20.24
C ALA A 91 5.44 -6.40 21.19
N PHE A 92 6.03 -7.39 21.88
CA PHE A 92 7.16 -7.17 22.77
C PHE A 92 8.42 -6.71 22.03
N ALA A 93 8.73 -7.32 20.88
CA ALA A 93 9.85 -6.91 20.05
C ALA A 93 9.65 -5.50 19.50
N ALA A 94 8.44 -5.17 19.05
CA ALA A 94 8.06 -3.83 18.62
C ALA A 94 8.22 -2.82 19.77
N ALA A 95 7.75 -3.13 20.98
CA ALA A 95 7.88 -2.23 22.14
C ALA A 95 9.34 -1.98 22.51
N ARG A 96 10.18 -3.01 22.40
CA ARG A 96 11.62 -2.89 22.66
C ARG A 96 12.35 -2.01 21.64
N GLU A 97 12.03 -2.16 20.36
CA GLU A 97 12.77 -1.48 19.28
C GLU A 97 12.16 -0.12 18.89
N LEU A 98 10.84 0.02 18.97
CA LEU A 98 10.09 1.23 18.56
C LEU A 98 9.62 2.08 19.76
N GLY A 99 9.66 1.52 20.98
CA GLY A 99 9.01 2.05 22.17
C GLY A 99 7.51 1.73 22.21
N ASP A 100 6.90 1.83 23.38
CA ASP A 100 5.47 1.49 23.59
C ASP A 100 4.54 2.21 22.62
N ALA A 101 4.80 3.50 22.37
CA ALA A 101 4.03 4.30 21.43
C ALA A 101 4.20 3.83 19.97
N GLY A 102 5.38 3.34 19.57
CA GLY A 102 5.58 2.80 18.22
C GLY A 102 5.00 1.41 18.05
N ALA A 103 5.01 0.60 19.11
CA ALA A 103 4.42 -0.73 19.12
C ALA A 103 2.89 -0.71 19.04
N ALA A 104 2.25 0.27 19.66
CA ALA A 104 0.81 0.50 19.56
C ALA A 104 0.36 0.83 18.12
N GLU A 105 1.29 1.27 17.27
CA GLU A 105 1.03 1.62 15.88
C GLU A 105 1.44 0.52 14.90
N VAL A 106 1.77 -0.69 15.37
CA VAL A 106 1.87 -1.87 14.52
C VAL A 106 0.46 -2.40 14.28
N GLU A 107 0.11 -2.73 13.04
CA GLU A 107 -1.20 -3.26 12.71
C GLU A 107 -1.48 -4.58 13.47
N ASP A 108 -2.67 -4.71 14.07
CA ASP A 108 -3.04 -5.85 14.92
C ASP A 108 -2.88 -7.22 14.22
N GLY A 109 -3.08 -7.25 12.90
CA GLY A 109 -2.95 -8.43 12.07
C GLY A 109 -1.54 -8.73 11.56
N ALA A 110 -0.57 -7.85 11.80
CA ALA A 110 0.77 -7.89 11.21
C ALA A 110 1.55 -9.17 11.56
N TRP A 111 1.29 -9.75 12.74
CA TRP A 111 1.90 -11.01 13.17
C TRP A 111 1.62 -12.17 12.19
N ARG A 112 0.54 -12.10 11.41
CA ARG A 112 0.21 -13.12 10.39
C ARG A 112 1.22 -13.14 9.25
N GLU A 113 1.82 -12.00 8.91
CA GLU A 113 2.89 -11.94 7.91
C GLU A 113 4.16 -12.64 8.42
N VAL A 114 4.48 -12.43 9.70
CA VAL A 114 5.54 -13.16 10.40
C VAL A 114 5.24 -14.66 10.41
N ALA A 115 4.01 -15.04 10.74
CA ALA A 115 3.58 -16.43 10.76
C ALA A 115 3.73 -17.09 9.39
N ALA A 116 3.25 -16.45 8.32
CA ALA A 116 3.41 -16.93 6.95
C ALA A 116 4.88 -17.04 6.52
N ARG A 117 5.78 -16.20 7.05
CA ARG A 117 7.22 -16.29 6.80
C ARG A 117 7.84 -17.48 7.53
N ILE A 118 7.46 -17.71 8.79
CA ILE A 118 7.90 -18.86 9.59
C ILE A 118 7.39 -20.18 8.99
N VAL A 119 6.16 -20.23 8.51
CA VAL A 119 5.60 -21.44 7.86
C VAL A 119 6.39 -21.78 6.58
N ARG A 120 6.81 -20.77 5.82
CA ARG A 120 7.66 -20.96 4.63
C ARG A 120 9.10 -21.36 4.97
N ASP A 121 9.64 -20.81 6.06
CA ASP A 121 10.99 -21.11 6.53
C ASP A 121 11.01 -21.32 8.06
N PRO A 122 10.83 -22.57 8.53
CA PRO A 122 10.83 -22.88 9.96
C PRO A 122 12.17 -22.65 10.66
N VAL A 123 13.27 -22.47 9.92
CA VAL A 123 14.60 -22.19 10.51
C VAL A 123 14.60 -20.84 11.24
N LEU A 124 13.71 -19.93 10.85
CA LEU A 124 13.56 -18.60 11.47
C LEU A 124 13.19 -18.66 12.95
N LEU A 125 12.56 -19.75 13.43
CA LEU A 125 12.22 -19.94 14.85
C LEU A 125 13.46 -20.01 15.75
N ALA A 126 14.61 -20.40 15.19
CA ALA A 126 15.86 -20.56 15.94
C ALA A 126 16.78 -19.34 15.83
N GLY A 127 16.32 -18.23 15.24
CA GLY A 127 17.17 -17.10 14.89
C GLY A 127 16.55 -15.74 15.19
N LYS A 128 17.29 -14.72 14.75
CA LYS A 128 16.84 -13.34 14.73
C LYS A 128 16.75 -12.88 13.29
N PHE A 129 15.75 -12.09 12.97
CA PHE A 129 15.59 -11.54 11.64
C PHE A 129 14.85 -10.22 11.67
N THR A 130 15.18 -9.35 10.72
CA THR A 130 14.45 -8.10 10.54
C THR A 130 13.09 -8.38 9.90
N VAL A 131 12.05 -7.81 10.50
CA VAL A 131 10.70 -7.76 9.97
C VAL A 131 10.39 -6.36 9.49
N SER A 132 9.60 -6.28 8.43
CA SER A 132 8.99 -5.04 7.95
C SER A 132 7.50 -5.29 8.03
N LEU A 133 6.88 -4.78 9.08
CA LEU A 133 5.49 -5.03 9.40
C LEU A 133 4.68 -3.79 9.18
N PRO A 134 3.42 -3.93 8.78
CA PRO A 134 2.61 -2.77 8.53
C PRO A 134 2.28 -1.95 9.76
N ALA A 135 2.29 -0.63 9.57
CA ALA A 135 1.82 0.33 10.54
C ALA A 135 0.28 0.41 10.55
N SER A 136 -0.27 0.99 11.61
CA SER A 136 -1.66 1.42 11.71
C SER A 136 -2.00 2.46 10.64
N ASP A 137 -3.30 2.61 10.35
CA ASP A 137 -3.77 3.64 9.41
C ASP A 137 -3.49 5.05 9.93
N ASP A 138 -3.63 5.25 11.24
CA ASP A 138 -3.41 6.54 11.90
C ASP A 138 -1.94 6.99 11.76
N LEU A 139 -0.99 6.08 12.00
CA LEU A 139 0.44 6.38 11.82
C LEU A 139 0.80 6.53 10.33
N ALA A 140 0.20 5.74 9.44
CA ALA A 140 0.39 5.87 8.00
C ALA A 140 -0.11 7.23 7.47
N ALA A 141 -1.28 7.68 7.93
CA ALA A 141 -1.84 8.99 7.59
C ALA A 141 -1.03 10.14 8.21
N ALA A 142 -0.50 9.97 9.42
CA ALA A 142 0.42 10.91 10.05
C ALA A 142 1.72 11.05 9.24
N LEU A 143 2.29 9.94 8.76
CA LEU A 143 3.50 9.92 7.93
C LEU A 143 3.30 10.65 6.59
N ARG A 144 2.12 10.51 5.97
CA ARG A 144 1.76 11.24 4.74
C ARG A 144 1.50 12.73 4.98
N GLY A 145 1.20 13.10 6.23
CA GLY A 145 0.82 14.46 6.60
C GLY A 145 -0.66 14.79 6.35
N ASP A 146 -1.48 13.78 6.05
CA ASP A 146 -2.89 13.95 5.70
C ASP A 146 -3.77 14.17 6.96
N ALA A 147 -3.46 13.47 8.05
CA ALA A 147 -4.22 13.49 9.31
C ALA A 147 -3.32 13.22 10.53
N HIS A 148 -3.91 13.07 11.72
CA HIS A 148 -3.24 12.66 12.96
C HIS A 148 -1.99 13.47 13.32
N LYS A 149 -2.17 14.79 13.47
CA LYS A 149 -1.07 15.73 13.78
C LYS A 149 -0.35 15.41 15.09
N GLU A 150 -1.07 14.78 16.02
CA GLU A 150 -0.56 14.27 17.29
C GLU A 150 0.46 13.13 17.11
N LEU A 151 0.34 12.33 16.04
CA LEU A 151 1.27 11.23 15.74
C LEU A 151 2.42 11.66 14.81
N GLN A 152 2.35 12.84 14.19
CA GLN A 152 3.41 13.35 13.30
C GLN A 152 4.81 13.40 13.94
N PRO A 153 4.97 13.81 15.22
CA PRO A 153 6.28 13.76 15.88
C PRO A 153 6.82 12.33 16.01
N LEU A 154 5.93 11.36 16.29
CA LEU A 154 6.29 9.94 16.36
C LEU A 154 6.68 9.41 14.98
N ALA A 155 5.86 9.68 13.96
CA ALA A 155 6.12 9.28 12.58
C ALA A 155 7.44 9.85 12.06
N SER A 156 7.69 11.15 12.30
CA SER A 156 8.93 11.82 11.88
C SER A 156 10.14 11.20 12.56
N ARG A 157 10.09 11.00 13.88
CA ARG A 157 11.17 10.35 14.64
C ARG A 157 11.47 8.94 14.13
N LEU A 158 10.44 8.10 13.95
CA LEU A 158 10.62 6.73 13.47
C LEU A 158 11.12 6.69 12.02
N ALA A 159 10.71 7.64 11.19
CA ALA A 159 11.20 7.78 9.81
C ALA A 159 12.68 8.21 9.78
N ASP A 160 13.06 9.19 10.63
CA ASP A 160 14.45 9.66 10.76
C ASP A 160 15.38 8.55 11.29
N GLU A 161 14.87 7.68 12.17
CA GLU A 161 15.57 6.48 12.65
C GLU A 161 15.64 5.35 11.60
N GLY A 162 14.99 5.51 10.44
CA GLY A 162 14.91 4.49 9.39
C GLY A 162 14.00 3.30 9.74
N LYS A 163 13.24 3.40 10.83
CA LYS A 163 12.33 2.35 11.31
C LYS A 163 10.95 2.45 10.69
N LEU A 164 10.51 3.61 10.20
CA LEU A 164 9.25 3.79 9.49
C LEU A 164 9.52 4.21 8.05
N ALA A 165 8.95 3.48 7.08
CA ALA A 165 9.11 3.82 5.67
C ALA A 165 7.85 3.50 4.86
N SER A 166 7.60 4.29 3.82
CA SER A 166 6.65 3.90 2.77
C SER A 166 7.33 2.89 1.85
N ALA A 167 6.83 1.65 1.84
CA ALA A 167 7.33 0.56 1.00
C ALA A 167 6.32 0.21 -0.10
N PHE A 168 6.82 -0.35 -1.19
CA PHE A 168 5.96 -0.88 -2.25
C PHE A 168 5.49 -2.29 -1.87
N ASP A 169 4.19 -2.46 -1.74
CA ASP A 169 3.55 -3.69 -1.33
C ASP A 169 3.23 -4.60 -2.53
N TRP A 170 4.19 -5.45 -2.88
CA TRP A 170 4.00 -6.48 -3.91
C TRP A 170 3.00 -7.57 -3.50
N GLY A 171 2.76 -7.74 -2.20
CA GLY A 171 1.86 -8.76 -1.65
C GLY A 171 0.38 -8.42 -1.86
N PHE A 172 0.06 -7.16 -2.15
CA PHE A 172 -1.30 -6.67 -2.43
C PHE A 172 -2.04 -7.52 -3.46
N LEU A 173 -1.35 -7.97 -4.53
CA LEU A 173 -1.96 -8.80 -5.58
C LEU A 173 -2.29 -10.23 -5.13
N SER A 174 -1.74 -10.67 -4.01
CA SER A 174 -1.88 -12.05 -3.49
C SER A 174 -2.79 -12.17 -2.27
N ARG A 175 -3.03 -11.06 -1.54
CA ARG A 175 -3.84 -11.03 -0.31
C ARG A 175 -5.26 -10.50 -0.60
N GLY A 176 -6.08 -11.32 -1.27
CA GLY A 176 -7.47 -10.96 -1.61
C GLY A 176 -8.47 -11.05 -0.46
N ASP A 177 -8.08 -11.66 0.67
CA ASP A 177 -8.89 -11.87 1.88
C ASP A 177 -8.47 -10.94 3.05
N ALA A 178 -7.61 -9.96 2.80
CA ALA A 178 -7.13 -9.06 3.84
C ALA A 178 -8.22 -8.11 4.34
N THR A 179 -8.19 -7.83 5.64
CA THR A 179 -9.20 -7.01 6.32
C THR A 179 -8.61 -5.73 6.95
N GLY A 180 -7.28 -5.58 6.99
CA GLY A 180 -6.61 -4.39 7.48
C GLY A 180 -6.64 -3.26 6.44
N PRO A 181 -6.91 -2.00 6.79
CA PRO A 181 -7.08 -0.94 5.77
C PRO A 181 -5.77 -0.65 5.00
N GLN A 182 -4.62 -0.72 5.69
CA GLN A 182 -3.33 -0.73 5.01
C GLN A 182 -3.07 -1.95 4.09
N ASP A 183 -3.69 -3.11 4.33
CA ASP A 183 -3.55 -4.28 3.45
C ASP A 183 -4.34 -4.14 2.13
N VAL A 184 -5.46 -3.40 2.19
CA VAL A 184 -6.36 -3.17 1.05
C VAL A 184 -6.13 -1.82 0.36
N GLY A 185 -5.09 -1.09 0.77
CA GLY A 185 -4.58 0.10 0.08
C GLY A 185 -5.44 1.35 0.27
N ILE A 186 -6.08 1.50 1.43
CA ILE A 186 -6.91 2.67 1.80
C ILE A 186 -6.40 3.37 3.06
#